data_AF-A0A4Y9PGH2-F1
#
_entry.id   AF-A0A4Y9PGH2-F1
#
_cell.length_a   1.000
_cell.length_b   1.000
_cell.length_c   1.000
_cell.angle_alpha   90.00
_cell.angle_beta   90.00
_cell.angle_gamma   90.00
#
_symmetry.space_group_name_H-M   'P 1'
#
loop_
_entity.id
_entity.type
_entity.pdbx_description
1 polymer ?
#
loop_
_entity_poly.entity_id
_entity_poly.type
_entity_poly.pdbx_seq_one_letter_code
_entity_poly.pdbx_strand_id
1 'polypeptide(L)'
;MTEPTAAAGSTAVPVHEAAAAHRSDDRTLAVLLFAEGTLVTTAAVLGPLVLDVLHYRTSASGLDQIRGSDLAALTVMAPLCVWIGTLARGGHPAAPLLAMAPAGFSVYIWTQLLFGNEWGRLPGNVEWFAPLLLAVVGVGVAVAIRATRALRGQPPLPWSRRMERATGVLLLAVAGFVAVGIHLAELIDALRDHPVGTGLLGTPNAFWLIKMMDLGIIAPASLLMGIGLLRGHSWARAPAAAVLGGYALLGWSVAAMGWSMVRGGADDASPGLAVGATAIAAAVTGYAVALYRPLFRRGPAISVRRPSPAAPSRHP
;
A
#
# COMPACT_ATOMS: atom_id res chain seq x y z
N MET A 1 20.56 -3.71 64.07
CA MET A 1 19.96 -4.56 63.02
C MET A 1 19.77 -3.67 61.81
N THR A 2 20.45 -4.02 60.73
CA THR A 2 20.70 -3.25 59.50
C THR A 2 19.47 -3.10 58.61
N GLU A 3 19.36 -1.94 57.93
CA GLU A 3 18.46 -1.70 56.78
C GLU A 3 18.65 -2.73 55.65
N PRO A 4 17.67 -2.80 54.72
CA PRO A 4 18.04 -2.46 53.35
C PRO A 4 17.04 -1.53 52.65
N THR A 5 17.57 -0.39 52.21
CA THR A 5 17.00 0.53 51.23
C THR A 5 17.13 -0.07 49.83
N ALA A 6 16.02 -0.43 49.18
CA ALA A 6 16.01 -0.89 47.79
C ALA A 6 16.07 0.31 46.83
N ALA A 7 17.21 0.49 46.17
CA ALA A 7 17.39 1.45 45.10
C ALA A 7 16.60 1.03 43.85
N ALA A 8 15.59 1.81 43.50
CA ALA A 8 14.91 1.72 42.20
C ALA A 8 15.85 2.29 41.12
N GLY A 9 16.58 1.42 40.43
CA GLY A 9 17.36 1.76 39.25
C GLY A 9 16.43 2.16 38.10
N SER A 10 16.27 3.46 37.88
CA SER A 10 15.66 4.02 36.69
C SER A 10 16.53 3.67 35.47
N THR A 11 16.09 2.70 34.66
CA THR A 11 16.66 2.41 33.34
C THR A 11 16.24 3.49 32.35
N ALA A 12 16.74 4.71 32.55
CA ALA A 12 16.65 5.77 31.56
C ALA A 12 17.63 5.43 30.43
N VAL A 13 17.11 4.87 29.33
CA VAL A 13 17.88 4.74 28.09
C VAL A 13 18.39 6.13 27.72
N PRO A 14 19.71 6.35 27.61
CA PRO A 14 20.25 7.66 27.34
C PRO A 14 19.71 8.19 26.01
N VAL A 15 19.28 9.46 26.01
CA VAL A 15 18.63 10.14 24.86
C VAL A 15 19.41 9.99 23.55
N HIS A 16 20.73 9.82 23.62
CA HIS A 16 21.60 9.57 22.48
C HIS A 16 21.38 8.20 21.81
N GLU A 17 21.11 7.14 22.56
CA GLU A 17 20.83 5.80 22.03
C GLU A 17 19.48 5.74 21.32
N ALA A 18 18.45 6.36 21.92
CA ALA A 18 17.12 6.45 21.32
C ALA A 18 17.15 7.22 19.97
N ALA A 19 17.93 8.31 19.90
CA ALA A 19 18.09 9.09 18.68
C ALA A 19 18.90 8.34 17.61
N ALA A 20 19.88 7.52 17.99
CA ALA A 20 20.65 6.70 17.06
C ALA A 20 19.80 5.56 16.48
N ALA A 21 19.00 4.89 17.31
CA ALA A 21 18.05 3.86 16.87
C ALA A 21 17.01 4.42 15.90
N HIS A 22 16.44 5.61 16.18
CA HIS A 22 15.49 6.24 15.27
C HIS A 22 16.10 6.57 13.90
N ARG A 23 17.36 7.04 13.88
CA ARG A 23 18.08 7.30 12.61
C ARG A 23 18.42 6.03 11.83
N SER A 24 18.77 4.93 12.50
CA SER A 24 19.00 3.65 11.81
C SER A 24 17.71 3.10 11.22
N ASP A 25 16.59 3.36 11.90
CA ASP A 25 15.28 2.93 11.52
C ASP A 25 14.82 3.56 10.21
N ASP A 26 14.95 4.88 10.13
CA ASP A 26 14.62 5.69 8.96
C ASP A 26 15.49 5.35 7.74
N ARG A 27 16.80 5.14 7.97
CA ARG A 27 17.73 4.71 6.91
C ARG A 27 17.37 3.35 6.34
N THR A 28 16.98 2.41 7.20
CA THR A 28 16.57 1.06 6.76
C THR A 28 15.30 1.13 5.91
N LEU A 29 14.29 1.89 6.35
CA LEU A 29 13.07 2.08 5.58
C LEU A 29 13.36 2.71 4.20
N ALA A 30 14.25 3.71 4.16
CA ALA A 30 14.67 4.33 2.92
C ALA A 30 15.30 3.31 1.94
N VAL A 31 16.25 2.51 2.42
CA VAL A 31 16.91 1.46 1.60
C VAL A 31 15.89 0.47 1.05
N LEU A 32 14.96 0.00 1.88
CA LEU A 32 13.91 -0.92 1.46
C LEU A 32 13.01 -0.32 0.37
N LEU A 33 12.64 0.95 0.48
CA LEU A 33 11.82 1.63 -0.54
C LEU A 33 12.56 1.82 -1.87
N PHE A 34 13.85 2.15 -1.85
CA PHE A 34 14.64 2.20 -3.09
C PHE A 34 14.80 0.81 -3.71
N ALA A 35 15.01 -0.21 -2.89
CA ALA A 35 15.06 -1.60 -3.35
C ALA A 35 13.71 -2.02 -3.97
N GLU A 36 12.59 -1.71 -3.31
CA GLU A 36 11.25 -2.00 -3.82
C GLU A 36 11.01 -1.34 -5.18
N GLY A 37 11.27 -0.04 -5.29
CA GLY A 37 11.15 0.69 -6.56
C GLY A 37 12.02 0.08 -7.66
N THR A 38 13.27 -0.30 -7.34
CA THR A 38 14.20 -0.92 -8.29
C THR A 38 13.70 -2.29 -8.75
N LEU A 39 13.24 -3.13 -7.84
CA LEU A 39 12.74 -4.47 -8.15
C LEU A 39 11.47 -4.40 -8.99
N VAL A 40 10.54 -3.51 -8.63
CA VAL A 40 9.30 -3.26 -9.40
C VAL A 40 9.63 -2.77 -10.81
N THR A 41 10.52 -1.79 -10.95
CA THR A 41 10.98 -1.30 -12.26
C THR A 41 11.64 -2.42 -13.06
N THR A 42 12.47 -3.24 -12.42
CA THR A 42 13.14 -4.36 -13.09
C THR A 42 12.13 -5.38 -13.61
N ALA A 43 11.14 -5.76 -12.79
CA ALA A 43 10.09 -6.69 -13.20
C ALA A 43 9.26 -6.14 -14.37
N ALA A 44 8.83 -4.87 -14.31
CA ALA A 44 8.04 -4.24 -15.36
C ALA A 44 8.82 -4.01 -16.66
N VAL A 45 10.13 -3.71 -16.58
CA VAL A 45 11.00 -3.58 -17.75
C VAL A 45 11.25 -4.93 -18.42
N LEU A 46 11.48 -5.99 -17.63
CA LEU A 46 11.60 -7.34 -18.17
C LEU A 46 10.25 -7.87 -18.71
N GLY A 47 9.14 -7.37 -18.18
CA GLY A 47 7.79 -7.75 -18.54
C GLY A 47 7.36 -7.34 -19.96
N PRO A 48 6.10 -7.68 -20.32
CA PRO A 48 5.57 -7.59 -21.68
C PRO A 48 5.35 -6.16 -22.19
N LEU A 49 5.55 -5.15 -21.35
CA LEU A 49 5.42 -3.74 -21.76
C LEU A 49 6.67 -3.21 -22.46
N VAL A 50 7.87 -3.63 -22.05
CA VAL A 50 9.13 -2.99 -22.48
C VAL A 50 10.04 -3.96 -23.23
N LEU A 51 10.57 -5.00 -22.55
CA LEU A 51 11.52 -5.93 -23.18
C LEU A 51 10.88 -7.26 -23.59
N ASP A 52 9.72 -7.60 -23.04
CA ASP A 52 9.01 -8.86 -23.33
C ASP A 52 9.91 -10.10 -23.17
N VAL A 53 10.70 -10.11 -22.09
CA VAL A 53 11.61 -11.22 -21.73
C VAL A 53 10.94 -12.15 -20.70
N LEU A 54 10.18 -11.56 -19.78
CA LEU A 54 9.35 -12.24 -18.79
C LEU A 54 7.94 -12.47 -19.36
N HIS A 55 7.66 -13.72 -19.70
CA HIS A 55 6.40 -14.19 -20.24
C HIS A 55 5.56 -14.87 -19.16
N TYR A 56 4.46 -14.23 -18.81
CA TYR A 56 3.45 -14.77 -17.90
C TYR A 56 2.59 -15.81 -18.60
N ARG A 57 2.16 -16.84 -17.85
CA ARG A 57 1.29 -17.90 -18.37
C ARG A 57 -0.16 -17.46 -18.23
N THR A 58 -0.61 -16.58 -19.12
CA THR A 58 -1.91 -15.91 -19.02
C THR A 58 -2.60 -15.81 -20.39
N SER A 59 -3.88 -15.46 -20.40
CA SER A 59 -4.66 -15.22 -21.63
C SER A 59 -4.22 -13.93 -22.33
N ALA A 60 -4.69 -13.70 -23.55
CA ALA A 60 -4.42 -12.44 -24.27
C ALA A 60 -4.94 -11.21 -23.50
N SER A 61 -6.17 -11.28 -22.98
CA SER A 61 -6.73 -10.22 -22.12
C SER A 61 -5.90 -10.02 -20.84
N GLY A 62 -5.48 -11.12 -20.20
CA GLY A 62 -4.60 -11.05 -19.03
C GLY A 62 -3.24 -10.40 -19.34
N LEU A 63 -2.67 -10.64 -20.52
CA LEU A 63 -1.43 -10.00 -20.96
C LEU A 63 -1.58 -8.49 -21.10
N ASP A 64 -2.70 -8.02 -21.64
CA ASP A 64 -2.98 -6.59 -21.73
C ASP A 64 -3.17 -5.95 -20.36
N GLN A 65 -3.79 -6.65 -19.41
CA GLN A 65 -3.85 -6.19 -18.01
C GLN A 65 -2.45 -6.09 -17.38
N ILE A 66 -1.57 -7.06 -17.63
CA ILE A 66 -0.19 -7.00 -17.12
C ILE A 66 0.56 -5.81 -17.71
N ARG A 67 0.44 -5.55 -19.03
CA ARG A 67 1.03 -4.35 -19.65
C ARG A 67 0.53 -3.04 -19.03
N GLY A 68 -0.77 -2.97 -18.71
CA GLY A 68 -1.33 -1.83 -18.00
C GLY A 68 -0.77 -1.69 -16.58
N SER A 69 -0.60 -2.79 -15.87
CA SER A 69 0.01 -2.84 -14.54
C SER A 69 1.46 -2.39 -14.56
N ASP A 70 2.25 -2.86 -15.53
CA ASP A 70 3.63 -2.46 -15.75
C ASP A 70 3.74 -0.95 -16.01
N LEU A 71 2.78 -0.38 -16.76
CA LEU A 71 2.74 1.05 -17.02
C LEU A 71 2.52 1.83 -15.72
N ALA A 72 1.56 1.41 -14.89
CA ALA A 72 1.32 2.03 -13.59
C ALA A 72 2.51 1.85 -12.63
N ALA A 73 3.16 0.67 -12.70
CA ALA A 73 4.37 0.37 -11.93
C ALA A 73 5.50 1.36 -12.24
N LEU A 74 5.76 1.61 -13.52
CA LEU A 74 6.84 2.49 -13.98
C LEU A 74 6.53 3.98 -13.79
N THR A 75 5.28 4.39 -14.01
CA THR A 75 4.91 5.82 -14.06
C THR A 75 4.42 6.38 -12.72
N VAL A 76 3.90 5.53 -11.83
CA VAL A 76 3.32 5.97 -10.55
C VAL A 76 4.08 5.36 -9.39
N MET A 77 4.14 4.03 -9.33
CA MET A 77 4.61 3.30 -8.16
C MET A 77 6.12 3.48 -7.91
N ALA A 78 6.98 3.23 -8.91
CA ALA A 78 8.41 3.36 -8.75
C ALA A 78 8.86 4.80 -8.41
N PRO A 79 8.36 5.86 -9.09
CA PRO A 79 8.61 7.25 -8.67
C PRO A 79 8.15 7.53 -7.24
N LEU A 80 7.01 6.98 -6.83
CA LEU A 80 6.50 7.14 -5.47
C LEU A 80 7.42 6.48 -4.44
N CYS A 81 7.92 5.27 -4.69
CA CYS A 81 8.90 4.61 -3.84
C CYS A 81 10.17 5.45 -3.67
N VAL A 82 10.69 6.02 -4.76
CA VAL A 82 11.86 6.92 -4.71
C VAL A 82 11.56 8.15 -3.86
N TRP A 83 10.42 8.81 -4.08
CA TRP A 83 10.03 9.98 -3.31
C TRP A 83 9.89 9.67 -1.81
N ILE A 84 9.15 8.63 -1.44
CA ILE A 84 8.99 8.24 -0.03
C ILE A 84 10.33 7.81 0.57
N GLY A 85 11.18 7.11 -0.20
CA GLY A 85 12.53 6.74 0.21
C GLY A 85 13.40 7.96 0.53
N THR A 86 13.27 9.05 -0.25
CA THR A 86 13.97 10.31 0.04
C THR A 86 13.46 10.98 1.32
N LEU A 87 12.14 10.94 1.56
CA LEU A 87 11.53 11.42 2.80
C LEU A 87 12.00 10.61 4.01
N ALA A 88 12.04 9.28 3.89
CA ALA A 88 12.53 8.38 4.93
C ALA A 88 14.01 8.63 5.22
N ARG A 89 14.85 8.83 4.19
CA ARG A 89 16.28 9.17 4.39
C ARG A 89 16.45 10.47 5.18
N GLY A 90 15.55 11.43 5.00
CA GLY A 90 15.51 12.69 5.73
C GLY A 90 14.87 12.62 7.13
N GLY A 91 14.42 11.44 7.57
CA GLY A 91 13.72 11.26 8.85
C GLY A 91 12.35 11.94 8.91
N HIS A 92 11.66 12.07 7.76
CA HIS A 92 10.39 12.76 7.71
C HIS A 92 9.28 11.92 8.37
N PRO A 93 8.49 12.47 9.33
CA PRO A 93 7.54 11.69 10.12
C PRO A 93 6.41 11.05 9.28
N ALA A 94 6.08 11.63 8.12
CA ALA A 94 5.08 11.07 7.20
C ALA A 94 5.55 9.80 6.46
N ALA A 95 6.87 9.56 6.36
CA ALA A 95 7.41 8.53 5.47
C ALA A 95 6.92 7.11 5.82
N PRO A 96 6.87 6.67 7.10
CA PRO A 96 6.34 5.36 7.46
C PRO A 96 4.90 5.15 7.01
N LEU A 97 4.02 6.14 7.17
CA LEU A 97 2.62 5.99 6.74
C LEU A 97 2.50 5.88 5.23
N LEU A 98 3.21 6.74 4.50
CA LEU A 98 3.18 6.77 3.04
C LEU A 98 3.75 5.47 2.45
N ALA A 99 4.76 4.88 3.09
CA ALA A 99 5.39 3.64 2.67
C ALA A 99 4.45 2.42 2.69
N MET A 100 3.36 2.46 3.45
CA MET A 100 2.40 1.36 3.51
C MET A 100 1.63 1.17 2.18
N ALA A 101 1.41 2.25 1.43
CA ALA A 101 0.71 2.19 0.14
C ALA A 101 1.51 1.40 -0.93
N PRO A 102 2.77 1.77 -1.26
CA PRO A 102 3.58 1.01 -2.19
C PRO A 102 3.79 -0.43 -1.73
N ALA A 103 4.08 -0.64 -0.43
CA ALA A 103 4.24 -1.98 0.14
C ALA A 103 3.01 -2.88 -0.09
N GLY A 104 1.82 -2.38 0.22
CA GLY A 104 0.57 -3.10 0.02
C GLY A 104 0.29 -3.39 -1.46
N PHE A 105 0.55 -2.39 -2.33
CA PHE A 105 0.40 -2.53 -3.77
C PHE A 105 1.33 -3.63 -4.33
N SER A 106 2.62 -3.60 -3.97
CA SER A 106 3.60 -4.61 -4.39
C SER A 106 3.20 -6.01 -3.96
N VAL A 107 2.86 -6.17 -2.67
CA VAL A 107 2.43 -7.47 -2.13
C VAL A 107 1.18 -7.94 -2.86
N TYR A 108 0.23 -7.06 -3.15
CA TYR A 108 -1.00 -7.43 -3.84
C TYR A 108 -0.73 -7.87 -5.29
N ILE A 109 -0.11 -7.01 -6.10
CA ILE A 109 0.08 -7.25 -7.54
C ILE A 109 1.06 -8.39 -7.78
N TRP A 110 2.22 -8.41 -7.13
CA TRP A 110 3.24 -9.43 -7.43
C TRP A 110 2.91 -10.80 -6.86
N THR A 111 2.09 -10.90 -5.81
CA THR A 111 1.51 -12.19 -5.40
C THR A 111 0.63 -12.76 -6.51
N GLN A 112 -0.19 -11.92 -7.16
CA GLN A 112 -1.00 -12.34 -8.29
C GLN A 112 -0.16 -12.72 -9.51
N LEU A 113 0.83 -11.92 -9.85
CA LEU A 113 1.73 -12.20 -10.98
C LEU A 113 2.61 -13.43 -10.76
N LEU A 114 2.83 -13.84 -9.51
CA LEU A 114 3.56 -15.07 -9.19
C LEU A 114 2.63 -16.29 -9.22
N PHE A 115 1.52 -16.25 -8.46
CA PHE A 115 0.68 -17.43 -8.23
C PHE A 115 -0.49 -17.57 -9.21
N GLY A 116 -0.92 -16.50 -9.87
CA GLY A 116 -2.05 -16.48 -10.80
C GLY A 116 -1.76 -17.06 -12.18
N ASN A 117 -0.57 -17.62 -12.39
CA ASN A 117 -0.16 -18.22 -13.66
C ASN A 117 -0.84 -19.56 -13.93
N GLU A 118 -1.09 -19.85 -15.21
CA GLU A 118 -1.76 -21.05 -15.70
C GLU A 118 -0.76 -22.18 -15.96
N TRP A 119 -0.18 -22.67 -14.86
CA TRP A 119 0.85 -23.71 -14.86
C TRP A 119 0.44 -24.94 -15.66
N GLY A 120 1.26 -25.34 -16.63
CA GLY A 120 1.02 -26.51 -17.48
C GLY A 120 -0.07 -26.35 -18.53
N ARG A 121 -0.82 -25.23 -18.56
CA ARG A 121 -1.89 -24.97 -19.53
C ARG A 121 -1.51 -23.92 -20.57
N LEU A 122 -0.89 -22.81 -20.14
CA LEU A 122 -0.49 -21.72 -21.04
C LEU A 122 1.05 -21.59 -21.11
N PRO A 123 1.59 -21.20 -22.28
CA PRO A 123 3.04 -21.02 -22.46
C PRO A 123 3.54 -19.81 -21.64
N GLY A 124 4.83 -19.83 -21.30
CA GLY A 124 5.49 -18.77 -20.52
C GLY A 124 6.80 -19.26 -19.93
N ASN A 125 7.52 -18.37 -19.26
CA ASN A 125 8.83 -18.63 -18.66
C ASN A 125 8.96 -17.99 -17.25
N VAL A 126 7.84 -17.59 -16.65
CA VAL A 126 7.77 -16.90 -15.35
C VAL A 126 8.50 -17.64 -14.22
N GLU A 127 8.60 -18.96 -14.28
CA GLU A 127 9.33 -19.76 -13.29
C GLU A 127 10.80 -19.35 -13.12
N TRP A 128 11.46 -18.92 -14.20
CA TRP A 128 12.85 -18.46 -14.17
C TRP A 128 13.02 -17.11 -13.46
N PHE A 129 11.94 -16.34 -13.40
CA PHE A 129 11.88 -15.03 -12.76
C PHE A 129 11.19 -15.07 -11.39
N ALA A 130 10.76 -16.25 -10.93
CA ALA A 130 10.13 -16.42 -9.63
C ALA A 130 10.97 -15.82 -8.47
N PRO A 131 12.32 -15.93 -8.44
CA PRO A 131 13.13 -15.26 -7.41
C PRO A 131 12.98 -13.73 -7.41
N LEU A 132 12.87 -13.09 -8.59
CA LEU A 132 12.65 -11.66 -8.70
C LEU A 132 11.25 -11.28 -8.16
N LEU A 133 10.21 -12.01 -8.57
CA LEU A 133 8.83 -11.73 -8.11
C LEU A 133 8.69 -11.95 -6.60
N LEU A 134 9.30 -13.02 -6.07
CA LEU A 134 9.39 -13.27 -4.63
C LEU A 134 10.15 -12.16 -3.89
N ALA A 135 11.23 -11.63 -4.48
CA ALA A 135 11.95 -10.51 -3.91
C ALA A 135 11.09 -9.23 -3.84
N VAL A 136 10.29 -8.94 -4.86
CA VAL A 136 9.33 -7.81 -4.83
C VAL A 136 8.35 -7.98 -3.67
N VAL A 137 7.71 -9.14 -3.55
CA VAL A 137 6.77 -9.43 -2.47
C VAL A 137 7.46 -9.36 -1.10
N GLY A 138 8.62 -10.01 -0.96
CA GLY A 138 9.37 -10.06 0.29
C GLY A 138 9.84 -8.69 0.77
N VAL A 139 10.33 -7.84 -0.15
CA VAL A 139 10.70 -6.45 0.18
C VAL A 139 9.47 -5.63 0.53
N GLY A 140 8.35 -5.77 -0.20
CA GLY A 140 7.09 -5.10 0.14
C GLY A 140 6.61 -5.46 1.56
N VAL A 141 6.65 -6.75 1.93
CA VAL A 141 6.37 -7.19 3.31
C VAL A 141 7.34 -6.57 4.32
N ALA A 142 8.63 -6.52 4.00
CA ALA A 142 9.63 -5.91 4.87
C ALA A 142 9.38 -4.40 5.07
N VAL A 143 9.00 -3.68 4.01
CA VAL A 143 8.59 -2.26 4.09
C VAL A 143 7.38 -2.11 4.99
N ALA A 144 6.33 -2.93 4.81
CA ALA A 144 5.11 -2.87 5.63
C ALA A 144 5.39 -3.14 7.12
N ILE A 145 6.19 -4.17 7.44
CA ILE A 145 6.59 -4.47 8.82
C ILE A 145 7.38 -3.29 9.40
N ARG A 146 8.31 -2.74 8.61
CA ARG A 146 9.19 -1.66 9.06
C ARG A 146 8.42 -0.37 9.33
N ALA A 147 7.57 0.01 8.39
CA ALA A 147 6.68 1.15 8.49
C ALA A 147 5.72 1.01 9.67
N THR A 148 5.13 -0.17 9.88
CA THR A 148 4.25 -0.42 11.03
C THR A 148 4.96 -0.25 12.36
N ARG A 149 6.20 -0.75 12.49
CA ARG A 149 7.01 -0.56 13.69
C ARG A 149 7.31 0.91 13.95
N ALA A 150 7.69 1.66 12.91
CA ALA A 150 7.94 3.10 13.03
C ALA A 150 6.67 3.89 13.41
N LEU A 151 5.50 3.50 12.89
CA LEU A 151 4.22 4.14 13.21
C LEU A 151 3.78 3.93 14.67
N ARG A 152 4.13 2.81 15.31
CA ARG A 152 3.78 2.55 16.73
C ARG A 152 4.40 3.57 17.69
N GLY A 153 5.51 4.18 17.31
CA GLY A 153 6.17 5.23 18.09
C GLY A 153 5.63 6.64 17.82
N GLN A 154 4.68 6.81 16.90
CA GLN A 154 4.15 8.11 16.51
C GLN A 154 2.81 8.41 17.20
N PRO A 155 2.50 9.69 17.46
CA PRO A 155 1.18 10.06 17.94
C PRO A 155 0.11 9.70 16.89
N PRO A 156 -1.13 9.43 17.32
CA PRO A 156 -2.24 9.16 16.40
C PRO A 156 -2.41 10.30 15.38
N LEU A 157 -2.85 9.94 14.17
CA LEU A 157 -3.09 10.92 13.11
C LEU A 157 -4.08 11.99 13.58
N PRO A 158 -3.80 13.29 13.33
CA PRO A 158 -4.61 14.40 13.82
C PRO A 158 -5.86 14.61 12.94
N TRP A 159 -6.69 13.57 12.80
CA TRP A 159 -7.91 13.63 12.00
C TRP A 159 -9.06 14.22 12.80
N SER A 160 -9.83 15.10 12.15
CA SER A 160 -11.11 15.55 12.69
C SER A 160 -12.14 14.41 12.64
N ARG A 161 -13.14 14.44 13.53
CA ARG A 161 -14.26 13.47 13.50
C ARG A 161 -14.97 13.43 12.15
N ARG A 162 -15.03 14.55 11.43
CA ARG A 162 -15.61 14.60 10.07
C ARG A 162 -14.78 13.79 9.07
N MET A 163 -13.45 13.90 9.13
CA MET A 163 -12.55 13.11 8.28
C MET A 163 -12.62 11.62 8.61
N GLU A 164 -12.65 11.26 9.89
CA GLU A 164 -12.82 9.87 10.32
C GLU A 164 -14.12 9.27 9.79
N ARG A 165 -15.24 9.99 9.93
CA ARG A 165 -16.54 9.55 9.40
C ARG A 165 -16.52 9.43 7.88
N ALA A 166 -16.00 10.43 7.17
CA ALA A 166 -15.93 10.41 5.72
C ALA A 166 -15.06 9.25 5.21
N THR A 167 -13.89 9.04 5.81
CA THR A 167 -12.99 7.93 5.47
C THR A 167 -13.64 6.59 5.82
N GLY A 168 -14.33 6.52 6.96
CA GLY A 168 -15.05 5.33 7.39
C GLY A 168 -16.14 4.93 6.40
N VAL A 169 -17.01 5.87 6.02
CA VAL A 169 -18.05 5.66 5.00
C VAL A 169 -17.43 5.27 3.65
N LEU A 170 -16.36 5.94 3.23
CA LEU A 170 -15.67 5.62 1.99
C LEU A 170 -15.15 4.18 1.98
N LEU A 171 -14.51 3.72 3.05
CA LEU A 171 -14.00 2.36 3.14
C LEU A 171 -15.12 1.31 3.14
N LEU A 172 -16.27 1.60 3.77
CA LEU A 172 -17.45 0.73 3.69
C LEU A 172 -18.01 0.70 2.25
N ALA A 173 -18.08 1.85 1.58
CA ALA A 173 -18.53 1.94 0.21
C ALA A 173 -17.60 1.18 -0.74
N VAL A 174 -16.29 1.29 -0.56
CA VAL A 174 -15.29 0.53 -1.33
C VAL A 174 -15.43 -0.97 -1.06
N ALA A 175 -15.58 -1.41 0.19
CA ALA A 175 -15.79 -2.81 0.51
C ALA A 175 -17.05 -3.38 -0.16
N GLY A 176 -18.15 -2.63 -0.10
CA GLY A 176 -19.41 -2.98 -0.78
C GLY A 176 -19.25 -3.00 -2.31
N PHE A 177 -18.57 -2.01 -2.88
CA PHE A 177 -18.32 -1.96 -4.33
C PHE A 177 -17.42 -3.09 -4.82
N VAL A 178 -16.36 -3.44 -4.09
CA VAL A 178 -15.50 -4.59 -4.43
C VAL A 178 -16.31 -5.88 -4.37
N ALA A 179 -17.04 -6.12 -3.28
CA ALA A 179 -17.79 -7.36 -3.12
C ALA A 179 -18.95 -7.50 -4.12
N VAL A 180 -19.75 -6.44 -4.26
CA VAL A 180 -21.01 -6.47 -5.04
C VAL A 180 -20.80 -5.98 -6.47
N GLY A 181 -20.11 -4.86 -6.64
CA GLY A 181 -19.93 -4.21 -7.94
C GLY A 181 -18.92 -4.90 -8.84
N ILE A 182 -17.82 -5.42 -8.27
CA ILE A 182 -16.77 -6.10 -9.04
C ILE A 182 -17.03 -7.61 -9.09
N HIS A 183 -17.16 -8.27 -7.93
CA HIS A 183 -17.03 -9.74 -7.89
C HIS A 183 -18.34 -10.53 -7.93
N LEU A 184 -19.48 -9.97 -7.49
CA LEU A 184 -20.70 -10.75 -7.31
C LEU A 184 -21.23 -11.35 -8.61
N ALA A 185 -21.29 -10.57 -9.69
CA ALA A 185 -21.79 -11.06 -10.98
C ALA A 185 -20.92 -12.21 -11.53
N GLU A 186 -19.59 -12.06 -11.45
CA GLU A 186 -18.64 -13.09 -11.88
C GLU A 186 -18.70 -14.35 -11.02
N LEU A 187 -18.92 -14.20 -9.71
CA LEU A 187 -19.10 -15.34 -8.81
C LEU A 187 -20.40 -16.09 -9.11
N ILE A 188 -21.50 -15.37 -9.37
CA ILE A 188 -22.76 -15.98 -9.77
C ILE A 188 -22.58 -16.75 -11.08
N ASP A 189 -21.87 -16.19 -12.06
CA ASP A 189 -21.58 -16.88 -13.32
C ASP A 189 -20.72 -18.13 -13.12
N ALA A 190 -19.67 -18.04 -12.28
CA ALA A 190 -18.77 -19.14 -11.97
C ALA A 190 -19.46 -20.34 -11.28
N LEU A 191 -20.62 -20.12 -10.64
CA LEU A 191 -21.40 -21.16 -9.97
C LEU A 191 -22.44 -21.82 -10.89
N ARG A 192 -22.55 -21.41 -12.16
CA ARG A 192 -23.45 -22.02 -13.13
C ARG A 192 -22.84 -23.30 -13.70
N ASP A 193 -23.70 -24.19 -14.20
CA ASP A 193 -23.27 -25.42 -14.90
C ASP A 193 -22.44 -25.12 -16.17
N HIS A 194 -22.72 -23.97 -16.81
CA HIS A 194 -22.05 -23.50 -18.01
C HIS A 194 -21.63 -22.03 -17.85
N PRO A 195 -20.50 -21.75 -17.16
CA PRO A 195 -19.99 -20.40 -17.02
C PRO A 195 -19.55 -19.86 -18.38
N VAL A 196 -19.72 -18.56 -18.60
CA VAL A 196 -19.38 -17.87 -19.86
C VAL A 196 -18.34 -16.78 -19.69
N GLY A 197 -18.04 -16.39 -18.45
CA GLY A 197 -17.06 -15.35 -18.14
C GLY A 197 -15.64 -15.65 -18.65
N THR A 198 -15.11 -14.75 -19.47
CA THR A 198 -13.76 -14.83 -20.05
C THR A 198 -12.67 -14.93 -18.99
N GLY A 199 -12.85 -14.28 -17.84
CA GLY A 199 -11.89 -14.33 -16.72
C GLY A 199 -11.70 -15.75 -16.17
N LEU A 200 -12.80 -16.47 -15.90
CA LEU A 200 -12.74 -17.83 -15.36
C LEU A 200 -12.27 -18.84 -16.41
N LEU A 201 -12.80 -18.76 -17.64
CA LEU A 201 -12.46 -19.71 -18.70
C LEU A 201 -11.04 -19.47 -19.25
N GLY A 202 -10.62 -18.21 -19.30
CA GLY A 202 -9.34 -17.78 -19.85
C GLY A 202 -8.18 -17.96 -18.88
N THR A 203 -8.37 -17.64 -17.59
CA THR A 203 -7.33 -17.65 -16.54
C THR A 203 -7.91 -17.99 -15.17
N PRO A 204 -8.35 -19.25 -14.93
CA PRO A 204 -8.99 -19.66 -13.68
C PRO A 204 -8.13 -19.44 -12.43
N ASN A 205 -6.80 -19.61 -12.49
CA ASN A 205 -5.92 -19.42 -11.35
C ASN A 205 -5.90 -17.95 -10.92
N ALA A 206 -5.70 -17.03 -11.86
CA ALA A 206 -5.77 -15.60 -11.59
C ALA A 206 -7.17 -15.19 -11.09
N PHE A 207 -8.23 -15.69 -11.73
CA PHE A 207 -9.62 -15.41 -11.36
C PHE A 207 -9.91 -15.72 -9.88
N TRP A 208 -9.54 -16.91 -9.41
CA TRP A 208 -9.78 -17.31 -8.02
C TRP A 208 -8.82 -16.63 -7.05
N LEU A 209 -7.57 -16.41 -7.44
CA LEU A 209 -6.58 -15.72 -6.62
C LEU A 209 -7.00 -14.26 -6.35
N ILE A 210 -7.45 -13.54 -7.37
CA ILE A 210 -7.98 -12.17 -7.24
C ILE A 210 -9.15 -12.15 -6.26
N LYS A 211 -10.13 -13.05 -6.42
CA LYS A 211 -11.29 -13.15 -5.52
C LYS A 211 -10.91 -13.47 -4.09
N MET A 212 -9.97 -14.38 -3.89
CA MET A 212 -9.46 -14.72 -2.56
C MET A 212 -8.82 -13.49 -1.90
N MET A 213 -7.99 -12.73 -2.62
CA MET A 213 -7.36 -11.54 -2.07
C MET A 213 -8.38 -10.42 -1.82
N ASP A 214 -9.27 -10.17 -2.78
CA ASP A 214 -10.23 -9.08 -2.69
C ASP A 214 -11.31 -9.33 -1.62
N LEU A 215 -11.91 -10.51 -1.62
CA LEU A 215 -13.02 -10.86 -0.72
C LEU A 215 -12.55 -11.44 0.61
N GLY A 216 -11.41 -12.13 0.62
CA GLY A 216 -10.86 -12.74 1.83
C GLY A 216 -9.98 -11.80 2.65
N ILE A 217 -9.39 -10.77 2.05
CA ILE A 217 -8.42 -9.90 2.72
C ILE A 217 -8.81 -8.42 2.61
N ILE A 218 -8.92 -7.90 1.39
CA ILE A 218 -9.00 -6.46 1.15
C ILE A 218 -10.35 -5.87 1.59
N ALA A 219 -11.48 -6.44 1.15
CA ALA A 219 -12.81 -5.98 1.55
C ALA A 219 -13.06 -6.14 3.07
N PRO A 220 -12.70 -7.27 3.72
CA PRO A 220 -12.79 -7.39 5.18
C PRO A 220 -11.93 -6.37 5.93
N ALA A 221 -10.70 -6.11 5.48
CA ALA A 221 -9.84 -5.09 6.09
C ALA A 221 -10.48 -3.69 5.99
N SER A 222 -11.02 -3.34 4.82
CA SER A 222 -11.73 -2.08 4.60
C SER A 222 -12.98 -1.95 5.46
N LEU A 223 -13.75 -3.03 5.60
CA LEU A 223 -14.92 -3.09 6.49
C LEU A 223 -14.51 -2.83 7.95
N LEU A 224 -13.49 -3.54 8.43
CA LEU A 224 -13.00 -3.43 9.80
C LEU A 224 -12.49 -2.01 10.10
N MET A 225 -11.70 -1.44 9.19
CA MET A 225 -11.19 -0.07 9.35
C MET A 225 -12.30 0.96 9.26
N GLY A 226 -13.26 0.77 8.35
CA GLY A 226 -14.43 1.63 8.21
C GLY A 226 -15.28 1.67 9.47
N ILE A 227 -15.63 0.49 10.01
CA ILE A 227 -16.38 0.36 11.26
C ILE A 227 -15.58 0.95 12.44
N GLY A 228 -14.28 0.68 12.52
CA GLY A 228 -13.40 1.21 13.56
C GLY A 228 -13.41 2.74 13.60
N LEU A 229 -13.27 3.39 12.44
CA LEU A 229 -13.33 4.84 12.32
C LEU A 229 -14.70 5.41 12.69
N LEU A 230 -15.79 4.78 12.24
CA LEU A 230 -17.15 5.23 12.56
C LEU A 230 -17.48 5.11 14.05
N ARG A 231 -16.87 4.12 14.72
CA ARG A 231 -16.95 3.95 16.17
C ARG A 231 -15.92 4.78 16.95
N GLY A 232 -15.16 5.66 16.28
CA GLY A 232 -14.19 6.56 16.93
C GLY A 232 -12.94 5.87 17.50
N HIS A 233 -12.58 4.69 16.99
CA HIS A 233 -11.39 3.98 17.47
C HIS A 233 -10.13 4.56 16.84
N SER A 234 -9.23 5.11 17.66
CA SER A 234 -8.02 5.80 17.21
C SER A 234 -7.02 4.89 16.50
N TRP A 235 -6.99 3.59 16.84
CA TRP A 235 -6.09 2.61 16.22
C TRP A 235 -6.39 2.41 14.72
N ALA A 236 -7.63 2.67 14.27
CA ALA A 236 -8.05 2.46 12.89
C ALA A 236 -7.50 3.52 11.92
N ARG A 237 -7.02 4.67 12.40
CA ARG A 237 -6.59 5.79 11.56
C ARG A 237 -5.43 5.44 10.63
N ALA A 238 -4.33 4.92 11.19
CA ALA A 238 -3.14 4.62 10.39
C ALA A 238 -3.37 3.46 9.40
N PRO A 239 -3.97 2.33 9.79
CA PRO A 239 -4.31 1.27 8.83
C PRO A 239 -5.33 1.72 7.78
N ALA A 240 -6.33 2.54 8.14
CA ALA A 240 -7.28 3.10 7.16
C ALA A 240 -6.58 3.97 6.11
N ALA A 241 -5.65 4.81 6.54
CA ALA A 241 -4.85 5.62 5.62
C ALA A 241 -4.02 4.73 4.68
N ALA A 242 -3.34 3.72 5.23
CA ALA A 242 -2.56 2.74 4.46
C ALA A 242 -3.41 2.04 3.38
N VAL A 243 -4.58 1.51 3.77
CA VAL A 243 -5.53 0.85 2.85
C VAL A 243 -6.00 1.82 1.75
N LEU A 244 -6.36 3.03 2.12
CA LEU A 244 -6.79 4.06 1.16
C LEU A 244 -5.67 4.45 0.18
N GLY A 245 -4.43 4.58 0.66
CA GLY A 245 -3.26 4.81 -0.19
C GLY A 245 -3.02 3.64 -1.16
N GLY A 246 -3.16 2.40 -0.68
CA GLY A 246 -3.11 1.20 -1.52
C GLY A 246 -4.20 1.21 -2.61
N TYR A 247 -5.45 1.56 -2.27
CA TYR A 247 -6.52 1.69 -3.26
C TYR A 247 -6.26 2.78 -4.30
N ALA A 248 -5.61 3.88 -3.94
CA ALA A 248 -5.24 4.89 -4.92
C ALA A 248 -4.28 4.32 -5.98
N LEU A 249 -3.25 3.56 -5.55
CA LEU A 249 -2.31 2.90 -6.46
C LEU A 249 -2.98 1.80 -7.29
N LEU A 250 -3.83 0.97 -6.66
CA LEU A 250 -4.60 -0.05 -7.36
C LEU A 250 -5.54 0.56 -8.40
N GLY A 251 -6.20 1.67 -8.07
CA GLY A 251 -7.08 2.39 -8.99
C GLY A 251 -6.34 2.83 -10.25
N TRP A 252 -5.12 3.37 -10.12
CA TRP A 252 -4.30 3.73 -11.28
C TRP A 252 -3.84 2.51 -12.08
N SER A 253 -3.53 1.40 -11.42
CA SER A 253 -3.22 0.13 -12.10
C SER A 253 -4.43 -0.39 -12.89
N VAL A 254 -5.61 -0.46 -12.29
CA VAL A 254 -6.85 -0.89 -12.94
C VAL A 254 -7.23 0.05 -14.09
N ALA A 255 -7.07 1.36 -13.94
CA ALA A 255 -7.28 2.30 -15.02
C ALA A 255 -6.32 2.04 -16.20
N ALA A 256 -5.04 1.82 -15.92
CA ALA A 256 -4.04 1.50 -16.94
C ALA A 256 -4.30 0.14 -17.60
N MET A 257 -4.72 -0.89 -16.83
CA MET A 257 -5.22 -2.17 -17.34
C MET A 257 -6.37 -1.97 -18.32
N GLY A 258 -7.41 -1.24 -17.93
CA GLY A 258 -8.58 -0.98 -18.78
C GLY A 258 -8.21 -0.29 -20.10
N TRP A 259 -7.35 0.73 -20.05
CA TRP A 259 -6.85 1.38 -21.26
C TRP A 259 -5.96 0.48 -22.13
N SER A 260 -5.18 -0.39 -21.50
CA SER A 260 -4.36 -1.37 -22.20
C SER A 260 -5.23 -2.39 -22.93
N MET A 261 -6.25 -2.95 -22.27
CA MET A 261 -7.21 -3.88 -22.86
C MET A 261 -7.98 -3.25 -24.03
N VAL A 262 -8.43 -1.99 -23.89
CA VAL A 262 -9.09 -1.26 -24.98
C VAL A 262 -8.18 -1.09 -26.18
N ARG A 263 -6.88 -0.83 -25.96
CA ARG A 263 -5.89 -0.70 -27.04
C ARG A 263 -5.55 -2.04 -27.68
N GLY A 264 -5.46 -3.11 -26.89
CA GLY A 264 -5.18 -4.46 -27.34
C GLY A 264 -6.37 -5.14 -28.03
N GLY A 265 -7.58 -4.58 -27.89
CA GLY A 265 -8.78 -5.11 -28.51
C GLY A 265 -9.29 -6.38 -27.82
N ALA A 266 -9.07 -6.51 -26.50
CA ALA A 266 -9.55 -7.65 -25.73
C ALA A 266 -11.09 -7.75 -25.78
N ASP A 267 -11.63 -8.97 -25.86
CA ASP A 267 -13.07 -9.23 -26.01
C ASP A 267 -13.91 -8.68 -24.84
N ASP A 268 -13.30 -8.57 -23.66
CA ASP A 268 -13.89 -8.04 -22.43
C ASP A 268 -13.48 -6.57 -22.14
N ALA A 269 -12.83 -5.90 -23.09
CA ALA A 269 -12.48 -4.49 -22.96
C ALA A 269 -13.71 -3.57 -23.03
N SER A 270 -13.75 -2.56 -22.15
CA SER A 270 -14.79 -1.54 -22.15
C SER A 270 -14.19 -0.14 -21.97
N PRO A 271 -14.29 0.75 -22.97
CA PRO A 271 -13.85 2.14 -22.83
C PRO A 271 -14.57 2.87 -21.70
N GLY A 272 -15.86 2.56 -21.49
CA GLY A 272 -16.64 3.13 -20.39
C GLY A 272 -16.09 2.74 -19.02
N LEU A 273 -15.72 1.46 -18.84
CA LEU A 273 -15.08 1.00 -17.61
C LEU A 273 -13.69 1.61 -17.43
N ALA A 274 -12.89 1.75 -18.49
CA ALA A 274 -11.57 2.39 -18.41
C ALA A 274 -11.67 3.86 -17.98
N VAL A 275 -12.61 4.62 -18.56
CA VAL A 275 -12.90 6.01 -18.17
C VAL A 275 -13.41 6.08 -16.73
N GLY A 276 -14.35 5.21 -16.35
CA GLY A 276 -14.87 5.14 -14.99
C GLY A 276 -13.79 4.83 -13.96
N ALA A 277 -12.94 3.83 -14.22
CA ALA A 277 -11.80 3.48 -13.38
C ALA A 277 -10.82 4.64 -13.24
N THR A 278 -10.53 5.36 -14.33
CA THR A 278 -9.67 6.55 -14.31
C THR A 278 -10.25 7.66 -13.42
N ALA A 279 -11.56 7.93 -13.54
CA ALA A 279 -12.23 8.94 -12.73
C ALA A 279 -12.23 8.57 -11.24
N ILE A 280 -12.50 7.30 -10.91
CA ILE A 280 -12.44 6.78 -9.54
C ILE A 280 -11.02 6.87 -8.98
N ALA A 281 -10.00 6.44 -9.75
CA ALA A 281 -8.60 6.52 -9.35
C ALA A 281 -8.18 7.96 -9.04
N ALA A 282 -8.56 8.92 -9.89
CA ALA A 282 -8.30 10.33 -9.67
C ALA A 282 -9.01 10.86 -8.40
N ALA A 283 -10.28 10.51 -8.20
CA ALA A 283 -11.05 10.93 -7.02
C ALA A 283 -10.47 10.38 -5.71
N VAL A 284 -10.15 9.07 -5.67
CA VAL A 284 -9.54 8.42 -4.50
C VAL A 284 -8.14 8.99 -4.24
N THR A 285 -7.35 9.25 -5.29
CA THR A 285 -6.03 9.90 -5.15
C THR A 285 -6.17 11.31 -4.59
N GLY A 286 -7.07 12.12 -5.11
CA GLY A 286 -7.33 13.47 -4.60
C GLY A 286 -7.74 13.46 -3.11
N TYR A 287 -8.60 12.50 -2.74
CA TYR A 287 -8.99 12.29 -1.35
C TYR A 287 -7.82 11.85 -0.46
N ALA A 288 -7.00 10.89 -0.92
CA ALA A 288 -5.80 10.43 -0.22
C ALA A 288 -4.78 11.56 -0.01
N VAL A 289 -4.53 12.39 -1.04
CA VAL A 289 -3.65 13.57 -0.94
C VAL A 289 -4.18 14.55 0.11
N ALA A 290 -5.49 14.85 0.10
CA ALA A 290 -6.09 15.72 1.11
C ALA A 290 -5.95 15.15 2.53
N LEU A 291 -6.05 13.83 2.67
CA LEU A 291 -5.92 13.09 3.92
C LEU A 291 -4.47 13.04 4.44
N TYR A 292 -3.48 12.97 3.54
CA TYR A 292 -2.06 12.99 3.90
C TYR A 292 -1.48 14.40 4.09
N ARG A 293 -2.08 15.43 3.48
CA ARG A 293 -1.60 16.83 3.55
C ARG A 293 -1.26 17.34 4.96
N PRO A 294 -2.03 17.04 6.03
CA PRO A 294 -1.70 17.49 7.39
C PRO A 294 -0.35 16.99 7.90
N LEU A 295 0.16 15.86 7.39
CA LEU A 295 1.43 15.26 7.82
C LEU A 295 2.67 16.07 7.42
N PHE A 296 2.51 16.98 6.47
CA PHE A 296 3.58 17.83 5.96
C PHE A 296 3.56 19.24 6.58
N ARG A 297 2.56 19.55 7.42
CA ARG A 297 2.52 20.83 8.14
C ARG A 297 3.41 20.72 9.37
N ARG A 298 4.55 21.43 9.36
CA ARG A 298 5.40 21.59 10.57
C ARG A 298 4.54 22.23 11.68
N GLY A 299 4.44 21.55 12.83
CA GLY A 299 3.91 22.19 14.04
C GLY A 299 4.83 23.33 14.47
N PRO A 300 4.31 24.38 15.14
CA PRO A 300 5.16 25.41 15.72
C PRO A 300 6.16 24.74 16.66
N ALA A 301 7.44 25.00 16.46
CA ALA A 301 8.49 24.56 17.37
C ALA A 301 8.09 25.01 18.77
N ILE A 302 7.87 24.05 19.67
CA ILE A 302 7.73 24.36 21.09
C ILE A 302 9.07 24.95 21.48
N SER A 303 9.15 26.28 21.55
CA SER A 303 10.26 26.97 22.16
C SER A 303 10.27 26.51 23.61
N VAL A 304 11.17 25.57 23.93
CA VAL A 304 11.52 25.25 25.30
C VAL A 304 12.05 26.56 25.87
N ARG A 305 11.17 27.29 26.56
CA ARG A 305 11.50 28.49 27.29
C ARG A 305 12.49 28.03 28.35
N ARG A 306 13.79 28.22 28.10
CA ARG A 306 14.80 27.99 29.14
C ARG A 306 14.32 28.76 30.37
N PRO A 307 14.20 28.12 31.54
CA PRO A 307 13.93 28.85 32.76
C PRO A 307 15.01 29.93 32.88
N SER A 308 14.58 31.20 32.99
CA SER A 308 15.51 32.31 33.26
C SER A 308 16.34 31.93 34.48
N PRO A 309 17.67 32.09 34.45
CA PRO A 309 18.48 31.93 35.64
C PRO A 309 17.92 32.85 36.72
N ALA A 310 17.58 32.27 37.88
CA ALA A 310 17.08 33.00 39.02
C ALA A 310 18.08 34.10 39.37
N ALA A 311 17.58 35.33 39.49
CA ALA A 311 18.39 36.47 39.93
C ALA A 311 18.94 36.17 41.34
N PRO A 312 20.23 36.42 41.60
CA PRO A 312 20.81 36.20 42.92
C PRO A 312 20.12 37.08 43.96
N SER A 313 19.55 36.44 44.98
CA SER A 313 18.99 37.10 46.14
C SER A 313 20.09 37.86 46.88
N ARG A 314 20.02 39.19 46.86
CA ARG A 314 20.78 40.03 47.78
C ARG A 314 20.15 39.87 49.17
N HIS A 315 20.86 39.23 50.08
CA HIS A 315 20.56 39.30 51.51
C HIS A 315 21.23 40.55 52.12
N PRO A 316 20.57 41.18 53.11
CA PRO A 316 20.98 42.45 53.73
C PRO A 316 22.25 42.34 54.57
#